data_AF-A0A447U111-F1
#
_entry.id   AF-A0A447U111-F1
#
_cell.length_a   1.000
_cell.length_b   1.000
_cell.length_c   1.000
_cell.angle_alpha   90.00
_cell.angle_beta   90.00
_cell.angle_gamma   90.00
#
_symmetry.space_group_name_H-M   'P 1'
#
loop_
_entity.id
_entity.type
_entity.pdbx_description
1 polymer ?
#
loop_
_entity_poly.entity_id
_entity_poly.type
_entity_poly.pdbx_seq_one_letter_code
_entity_poly.pdbx_strand_id
1 'polypeptide(L)'
;MAQHGALETLKDLAEKEVDDAARLLGEMRRGCQQAEEQLKMLIDYQNEYRSNLNTDMGNGIASNRWINYQQFIQTLEKAIEQHRLQLTQWTQKVDLALKSWREKKAATSGLANLTGPTNRGSAVS
;
A
#
# COMPACT_ATOMS: atom_id res chain seq x y z
N MET A 1 3.40 -44.80 5.74
CA MET A 1 2.16 -43.99 5.72
C MET A 1 2.32 -42.64 6.42
N ALA A 2 3.14 -42.47 7.46
CA ALA A 2 3.30 -41.19 8.18
C ALA A 2 3.97 -40.04 7.39
N GLN A 3 4.88 -40.33 6.45
CA GLN A 3 5.60 -39.29 5.69
C GLN A 3 4.71 -38.53 4.68
N HIS A 4 3.65 -39.17 4.17
CA HIS A 4 2.76 -38.54 3.19
C HIS A 4 1.84 -37.51 3.87
N GLY A 5 1.28 -37.83 5.04
CA GLY A 5 0.42 -36.90 5.79
C GLY A 5 1.15 -35.68 6.34
N ALA A 6 2.44 -35.80 6.69
CA ALA A 6 3.25 -34.66 7.12
C ALA A 6 3.52 -33.66 5.98
N LEU A 7 3.77 -34.16 4.76
CA LEU A 7 3.97 -33.31 3.57
C LEU A 7 2.68 -32.62 3.12
N GLU A 8 1.55 -33.32 3.21
CA GLU A 8 0.22 -32.77 2.92
C GLU A 8 -0.14 -31.65 3.91
N THR A 9 0.08 -31.86 5.20
CA THR A 9 -0.14 -30.83 6.24
C THR A 9 0.75 -29.59 6.03
N LEU A 10 2.00 -29.78 5.60
CA LEU A 10 2.91 -28.68 5.29
C LEU A 10 2.47 -27.88 4.06
N LYS A 11 1.90 -28.56 3.06
CA LYS A 11 1.34 -27.92 1.87
C LYS A 11 0.13 -27.06 2.25
N ASP A 12 -0.81 -27.61 3.02
CA ASP A 12 -2.00 -26.89 3.47
C ASP A 12 -1.63 -25.65 4.30
N LEU A 13 -0.62 -25.78 5.17
CA LEU A 13 -0.11 -24.65 5.95
C LEU A 13 0.51 -23.57 5.04
N ALA A 14 1.32 -23.96 4.05
CA ALA A 14 1.95 -23.03 3.12
C ALA A 14 0.92 -22.30 2.24
N GLU A 15 -0.13 -22.99 1.79
CA GLU A 15 -1.25 -22.39 1.06
C GLU A 15 -1.99 -21.35 1.92
N LYS A 16 -2.31 -21.71 3.17
CA LYS A 16 -2.93 -20.78 4.12
C LYS A 16 -2.08 -19.53 4.37
N GLU A 17 -0.77 -19.69 4.52
CA GLU A 17 0.13 -18.55 4.73
C GLU A 17 0.18 -17.59 3.54
N VAL A 18 0.05 -18.10 2.31
CA VAL A 18 -0.04 -17.30 1.08
C VAL A 18 -1.34 -16.49 1.06
N ASP A 19 -2.46 -17.13 1.42
CA ASP A 19 -3.77 -16.46 1.48
C ASP A 19 -3.79 -15.36 2.55
N ASP A 20 -3.24 -15.61 3.73
CA ASP A 20 -3.10 -14.61 4.79
C ASP A 20 -2.23 -13.43 4.34
N ALA A 21 -1.13 -13.69 3.62
CA ALA A 21 -0.27 -12.65 3.06
C ALA A 21 -0.98 -11.85 1.95
N ALA A 22 -1.82 -12.50 1.14
CA ALA A 22 -2.62 -11.83 0.10
C ALA A 22 -3.66 -10.89 0.72
N ARG A 23 -4.34 -11.34 1.79
CA ARG A 23 -5.29 -10.50 2.55
C ARG A 23 -4.60 -9.27 3.13
N LEU A 24 -3.44 -9.46 3.78
CA LEU A 24 -2.66 -8.36 4.34
C LEU A 24 -2.21 -7.37 3.27
N LEU A 25 -1.72 -7.85 2.11
CA LEU A 25 -1.38 -6.99 0.97
C LEU A 25 -2.59 -6.17 0.50
N GLY A 26 -3.77 -6.78 0.43
CA GLY A 26 -5.01 -6.08 0.09
C GLY A 26 -5.35 -4.97 1.09
N GLU A 27 -5.18 -5.22 2.40
CA GLU A 27 -5.37 -4.22 3.45
C GLU A 27 -4.39 -3.06 3.32
N MET A 28 -3.10 -3.33 3.11
CA MET A 28 -2.08 -2.30 2.95
C MET A 28 -2.35 -1.43 1.71
N ARG A 29 -2.78 -2.05 0.60
CA ARG A 29 -3.14 -1.33 -0.63
C ARG A 29 -4.33 -0.39 -0.42
N ARG A 30 -5.38 -0.85 0.27
CA ARG A 30 -6.52 0.02 0.62
C ARG A 30 -6.11 1.19 1.50
N GLY A 31 -5.26 0.95 2.50
CA GLY A 31 -4.71 2.02 3.34
C GLY A 31 -3.90 3.06 2.54
N CYS A 32 -3.10 2.59 1.58
CA CYS A 32 -2.36 3.46 0.67
C CYS A 32 -3.28 4.32 -0.22
N GLN A 33 -4.30 3.71 -0.82
CA GLN A 33 -5.29 4.43 -1.63
C GLN A 33 -6.02 5.49 -0.82
N GLN A 34 -6.45 5.16 0.40
CA GLN A 34 -7.12 6.13 1.28
C GLN A 34 -6.20 7.30 1.66
N ALA A 35 -4.91 7.04 1.92
CA ALA A 35 -3.94 8.10 2.20
C ALA A 35 -3.70 9.00 0.99
N GLU A 36 -3.67 8.43 -0.21
CA GLU A 36 -3.57 9.18 -1.47
C GLU A 36 -4.79 10.07 -1.72
N GLU A 37 -6.00 9.55 -1.51
CA GLU A 37 -7.25 10.31 -1.62
C GLU A 37 -7.29 11.50 -0.64
N GLN A 38 -6.90 11.29 0.62
CA GLN A 38 -6.84 12.35 1.62
C GLN A 38 -5.83 13.44 1.23
N LEU A 39 -4.64 13.04 0.75
CA LEU A 39 -3.65 13.98 0.29
C LEU A 39 -4.15 14.78 -0.93
N LYS A 40 -4.81 14.12 -1.88
CA LYS A 40 -5.40 14.76 -3.06
C LYS A 40 -6.43 15.81 -2.65
N MET A 41 -7.34 15.48 -1.73
CA MET A 41 -8.34 16.44 -1.23
C MET A 41 -7.70 17.70 -0.63
N LEU A 42 -6.62 17.56 0.14
CA LEU A 42 -5.92 18.71 0.73
C LEU A 42 -5.24 19.59 -0.33
N ILE A 43 -4.65 18.97 -1.36
CA ILE A 43 -4.03 19.69 -2.47
C ILE A 43 -5.08 20.42 -3.31
N ASP A 44 -6.17 19.75 -3.66
CA ASP A 44 -7.27 20.33 -4.43
C ASP A 44 -7.87 21.54 -3.67
N TYR A 45 -8.10 21.38 -2.36
CA TYR A 45 -8.59 22.45 -1.50
C TYR A 45 -7.60 23.62 -1.40
N GLN A 46 -6.29 23.37 -1.30
CA GLN A 46 -5.28 24.43 -1.34
C GLN A 46 -5.34 25.24 -2.64
N ASN A 47 -5.50 24.56 -3.78
CA ASN A 47 -5.57 25.20 -5.09
C ASN A 47 -6.83 26.05 -5.23
N GLU A 48 -7.98 25.52 -4.81
CA GLU A 48 -9.25 26.26 -4.81
C GLU A 48 -9.16 27.51 -3.92
N TYR A 49 -8.62 27.36 -2.71
CA TYR A 49 -8.47 28.46 -1.77
C TYR A 49 -7.55 29.57 -2.30
N ARG A 50 -6.46 29.20 -2.98
CA ARG A 50 -5.56 30.14 -3.68
C ARG A 50 -6.26 30.88 -4.82
N SER A 51 -7.03 30.16 -5.63
CA SER A 51 -7.79 30.73 -6.75
C SER A 51 -8.82 31.77 -6.28
N ASN A 52 -9.54 31.44 -5.21
CA ASN A 52 -10.54 32.32 -4.61
C ASN A 52 -9.89 33.61 -4.08
N LEU A 53 -8.73 33.50 -3.39
CA LEU A 53 -8.02 34.70 -2.91
C LEU A 53 -7.52 35.57 -4.07
N ASN A 54 -6.94 34.97 -5.12
CA ASN A 54 -6.45 35.74 -6.28
C ASN A 54 -7.57 36.53 -6.97
N THR A 55 -8.79 35.97 -7.00
CA THR A 55 -9.98 36.66 -7.52
C THR A 55 -10.35 37.86 -6.65
N ASP A 56 -10.30 37.71 -5.32
CA ASP A 56 -10.56 38.79 -4.36
C ASP A 56 -9.46 39.88 -4.39
N MET A 57 -8.20 39.52 -4.66
CA MET A 57 -7.06 40.44 -4.73
C MET A 57 -7.19 41.48 -5.83
N GLY A 58 -7.83 41.14 -6.96
CA GLY A 58 -8.09 42.09 -8.05
C GLY A 58 -8.94 43.29 -7.65
N ASN A 59 -9.68 43.20 -6.54
CA ASN A 59 -10.60 44.24 -6.05
C ASN A 59 -10.06 45.04 -4.84
N GLY A 60 -8.80 44.78 -4.41
CA GLY A 60 -8.18 45.42 -3.25
C GLY A 60 -8.52 44.71 -1.94
N ILE A 61 -7.58 43.92 -1.41
CA ILE A 61 -7.76 43.17 -0.16
C ILE A 61 -7.42 44.02 1.07
N ALA A 62 -8.26 43.92 2.11
CA ALA A 62 -7.96 44.42 3.44
C ALA A 62 -6.79 43.63 4.08
N SER A 63 -5.80 44.34 4.65
CA SER A 63 -4.55 43.78 5.20
C SER A 63 -4.77 42.61 6.19
N ASN A 64 -5.85 42.63 6.97
CA ASN A 64 -6.22 41.55 7.89
C ASN A 64 -6.56 40.23 7.17
N ARG A 65 -7.25 40.27 6.03
CA ARG A 65 -7.62 39.08 5.24
C ARG A 65 -6.37 38.43 4.64
N TRP A 66 -5.37 39.23 4.25
CA TRP A 66 -4.08 38.72 3.78
C TRP A 66 -3.31 37.96 4.87
N ILE A 67 -3.25 38.52 6.09
CA ILE A 67 -2.59 37.87 7.23
C ILE A 67 -3.26 36.54 7.58
N ASN A 68 -4.60 36.52 7.66
CA ASN A 68 -5.37 35.30 7.92
C ASN A 68 -5.12 34.23 6.85
N TYR A 69 -5.07 34.65 5.59
CA TYR A 69 -4.75 33.75 4.47
C TYR A 69 -3.37 33.10 4.64
N GLN A 70 -2.33 33.89 4.93
CA GLN A 70 -0.97 33.38 5.11
C GLN A 70 -0.89 32.36 6.26
N GLN A 71 -1.52 32.65 7.40
CA GLN A 71 -1.56 31.73 8.54
C GLN A 71 -2.27 30.41 8.21
N PHE A 72 -3.38 30.49 7.48
CA PHE A 72 -4.13 29.30 7.07
C PHE A 72 -3.34 28.45 6.07
N ILE A 73 -2.72 29.07 5.07
CA ILE A 73 -1.88 28.37 4.09
C ILE A 73 -0.72 27.64 4.77
N GLN A 74 -0.03 28.28 5.71
CA GLN A 74 1.05 27.62 6.46
C GLN A 74 0.56 26.40 7.25
N THR A 75 -0.63 26.48 7.83
CA THR A 75 -1.25 25.35 8.54
C THR A 75 -1.59 24.21 7.57
N LEU A 76 -2.17 24.55 6.42
CA LEU A 76 -2.54 23.60 5.39
C LEU A 76 -1.32 22.92 4.76
N GLU A 77 -0.23 23.64 4.53
CA GLU A 77 1.03 23.09 4.02
C GLU A 77 1.63 22.08 4.99
N LYS A 78 1.62 22.36 6.30
CA LYS A 78 2.04 21.39 7.33
C LYS A 78 1.18 20.12 7.32
N ALA A 79 -0.14 20.25 7.16
CA ALA A 79 -1.02 19.10 7.05
C ALA A 79 -0.72 18.27 5.79
N ILE A 80 -0.50 18.92 4.64
CA ILE A 80 -0.11 18.27 3.40
C ILE A 80 1.21 17.50 3.56
N GLU A 81 2.21 18.09 4.22
CA GLU A 81 3.47 17.41 4.52
C GLU A 81 3.28 16.16 5.39
N GLN A 82 2.43 16.25 6.42
CA GLN A 82 2.09 15.09 7.27
C GLN A 82 1.41 13.98 6.46
N HIS A 83 0.46 14.31 5.58
CA HIS A 83 -0.21 13.33 4.73
C HIS A 83 0.72 12.74 3.67
N ARG A 84 1.68 13.50 3.13
CA ARG A 84 2.75 12.96 2.26
C ARG A 84 3.62 11.94 2.98
N LEU A 85 3.99 12.23 4.22
CA LEU A 85 4.74 11.28 5.05
C LEU A 85 3.91 10.02 5.33
N GLN A 86 2.63 10.18 5.65
CA GLN A 86 1.71 9.06 5.85
C GLN A 86 1.58 8.18 4.59
N LEU A 87 1.41 8.79 3.41
CA LEU A 87 1.38 8.07 2.14
C LEU A 87 2.68 7.28 1.93
N THR A 88 3.83 7.89 2.21
CA THR A 88 5.14 7.22 2.11
C THR A 88 5.22 5.99 3.02
N GLN A 89 4.73 6.09 4.25
CA GLN A 89 4.67 4.95 5.18
C GLN A 89 3.74 3.84 4.68
N TRP A 90 2.61 4.18 4.08
CA TRP A 90 1.70 3.19 3.48
C TRP A 90 2.32 2.51 2.27
N THR A 91 3.00 3.25 1.40
CA THR A 91 3.73 2.68 0.26
C THR A 91 4.77 1.67 0.74
N GLN A 92 5.54 2.00 1.79
CA GLN A 92 6.50 1.06 2.38
C GLN A 92 5.82 -0.20 2.94
N LYS A 93 4.67 -0.07 3.60
CA LYS A 93 3.89 -1.22 4.09
C LYS A 93 3.39 -2.09 2.93
N VAL A 94 2.95 -1.49 1.83
CA VAL A 94 2.56 -2.23 0.62
C VAL A 94 3.74 -3.01 0.06
N ASP A 95 4.92 -2.38 -0.05
CA ASP A 95 6.11 -3.03 -0.57
C ASP A 95 6.56 -4.22 0.29
N LEU A 96 6.52 -4.07 1.62
CA LEU A 96 6.83 -5.15 2.56
C LEU A 96 5.81 -6.30 2.46
N ALA A 97 4.51 -5.99 2.42
CA ALA A 97 3.47 -7.00 2.27
C ALA A 97 3.57 -7.72 0.91
N LEU A 98 3.90 -6.99 -0.16
CA LEU A 98 4.10 -7.56 -1.50
C LEU A 98 5.30 -8.49 -1.53
N LYS A 99 6.40 -8.11 -0.88
CA LYS A 99 7.59 -8.96 -0.74
C LYS A 99 7.25 -10.25 0.02
N SER A 100 6.60 -10.13 1.17
CA SER A 100 6.20 -11.30 1.98
C SER A 100 5.28 -12.25 1.22
N TRP A 101 4.29 -11.71 0.49
CA TRP A 101 3.40 -12.52 -0.33
C TRP A 101 4.14 -13.25 -1.45
N ARG A 102 5.09 -12.58 -2.13
CA ARG A 102 5.92 -13.21 -3.18
C ARG A 102 6.78 -14.35 -2.64
N GLU A 103 7.43 -14.14 -1.49
CA GLU A 103 8.28 -15.14 -0.84
C GLU A 103 7.49 -16.39 -0.47
N LYS A 104 6.32 -16.21 0.18
CA LYS A 104 5.44 -17.31 0.55
C LYS A 104 4.90 -18.05 -0.68
N LYS A 105 4.49 -17.33 -1.72
CA LYS A 105 3.99 -17.93 -2.96
C LYS A 105 5.07 -18.77 -3.68
N ALA A 106 6.32 -18.30 -3.66
CA ALA A 106 7.44 -19.05 -4.21
C ALA A 106 7.73 -20.33 -3.40
N ALA A 107 7.65 -20.28 -2.07
CA ALA A 107 7.83 -21.44 -1.20
C ALA A 107 6.78 -22.54 -1.46
N THR A 108 5.50 -22.18 -1.59
CA THR A 108 4.42 -23.13 -1.91
C THR A 108 4.62 -23.78 -3.28
N SER A 109 5.08 -23.02 -4.27
CA SER A 109 5.40 -23.55 -5.61
C SER A 109 6.57 -24.55 -5.57
N GLY A 110 7.59 -24.28 -4.74
CA GLY A 110 8.70 -25.21 -4.51
C GLY A 110 8.25 -26.51 -3.86
N LEU A 111 7.36 -26.44 -2.86
CA LEU A 111 6.77 -27.62 -2.20
C LEU A 111 5.89 -28.44 -3.16
N ALA A 112 5.12 -27.80 -4.03
CA ALA A 112 4.33 -28.47 -5.06
C ALA A 112 5.22 -29.27 -6.04
N ASN A 113 6.37 -28.73 -6.43
CA ASN A 113 7.31 -29.44 -7.30
C ASN A 113 7.96 -30.66 -6.64
N LEU A 114 8.10 -30.66 -5.31
CA LEU A 114 8.66 -31.78 -4.54
C LEU A 114 7.63 -32.88 -4.22
N THR A 115 6.33 -32.54 -4.25
CA THR A 115 5.22 -33.44 -3.91
C THR A 115 4.46 -33.98 -5.13
N GLY A 116 4.65 -33.38 -6.32
CA GLY A 116 4.19 -33.97 -7.58
C GLY A 116 4.89 -35.30 -7.89
N PRO A 117 4.27 -36.20 -8.68
CA PRO A 117 4.88 -37.47 -9.04
C PRO A 117 6.22 -37.17 -9.70
N THR A 118 7.31 -37.50 -9.00
CA THR A 118 8.65 -37.55 -9.57
C THR A 118 8.61 -38.69 -10.59
N ASN A 119 8.14 -38.40 -11.80
CA ASN A 119 8.41 -39.25 -12.94
C ASN A 119 9.89 -39.06 -13.31
N ARG A 120 10.78 -39.53 -12.44
CA ARG A 120 12.05 -40.06 -12.88
C ARG A 120 11.73 -41.42 -13.45
N GLY A 121 11.34 -41.43 -14.73
CA GLY A 121 11.43 -42.62 -15.54
C GLY A 121 12.82 -43.22 -15.33
N SER A 122 12.83 -44.40 -14.71
CA SER A 122 14.01 -45.25 -14.67
C SER A 122 14.32 -45.73 -16.08
N ALA A 123 15.61 -45.73 -16.36
CA ALA A 123 16.34 -46.80 -17.03
C ALA A 123 15.87 -47.29 -18.41
N VAL A 124 16.81 -47.17 -19.36
CA VAL A 124 17.25 -48.26 -20.23
C VAL A 124 16.23 -48.75 -21.26
N SER A 125 16.43 -48.33 -22.51
CA SER A 125 16.79 -49.21 -23.64
C SER A 125 17.38 -48.37 -24.77
#